data_AF-A0A2H5FRU2-F1
#
_entry.id   AF-A0A2H5FRU2-F1
#
_cell.length_a   1.000
_cell.length_b   1.000
_cell.length_c   1.000
_cell.angle_alpha   90.00
_cell.angle_beta   90.00
_cell.angle_gamma   90.00
#
_symmetry.space_group_name_H-M   'P 1'
#
loop_
_entity.id
_entity.type
_entity.pdbx_description
1 polymer ?
#
loop_
_entity_poly.entity_id
_entity_poly.type
_entity_poly.pdbx_seq_one_letter_code
_entity_poly.pdbx_strand_id
1 'polypeptide(L)'
;MKNLVGLVAALLMNITPVYAKNLGNYGQLFPVVEKDIREVIMAKLHRLEQSGALKQHQQKIVARVEDHLRRPKPLHLPTTTTPKTHELDPSIVVNQTLYAHDGTLIAKKGAHLNPFERVSFSKTLFFFDADDRKQLAWVKTHYTHFDQVKFILTGGDVKAASEVLGSVYFDLEGRLSRYFHLKHVPSVVSQEGLVWRIQEIGQHELRK
;
A
#
# COMPACT_ATOMS: atom_id res chain seq x y z
N MET A 1 -87.47 -27.83 52.26
CA MET A 1 -86.34 -26.93 51.91
C MET A 1 -85.04 -27.19 52.69
N LYS A 2 -85.02 -28.00 53.77
CA LYS A 2 -83.78 -28.26 54.55
C LYS A 2 -82.72 -29.07 53.79
N ASN A 3 -83.13 -29.96 52.88
CA ASN A 3 -82.20 -30.84 52.14
C ASN A 3 -81.47 -30.11 50.98
N LEU A 4 -81.99 -28.98 50.50
CA LEU A 4 -81.36 -28.19 49.44
C LEU A 4 -80.21 -27.33 49.98
N VAL A 5 -80.34 -26.85 51.23
CA VAL A 5 -79.30 -26.09 51.94
C VAL A 5 -78.07 -26.97 52.20
N GLY A 6 -78.27 -28.25 52.55
CA GLY A 6 -77.17 -29.19 52.75
C GLY A 6 -76.39 -29.49 51.47
N LEU A 7 -77.07 -29.59 50.32
CA LEU A 7 -76.43 -29.86 49.03
C LEU A 7 -75.60 -28.67 48.52
N VAL A 8 -76.10 -27.44 48.72
CA VAL A 8 -75.38 -26.21 48.37
C VAL A 8 -74.15 -26.01 49.27
N ALA A 9 -74.25 -26.37 50.56
CA ALA A 9 -73.12 -26.32 51.48
C ALA A 9 -72.01 -27.33 51.12
N ALA A 10 -72.37 -28.54 50.68
CA ALA A 10 -71.40 -29.56 50.25
C ALA A 10 -70.69 -29.19 48.94
N LEU A 11 -71.37 -28.48 48.03
CA LEU A 11 -70.79 -28.05 46.75
C LEU A 11 -69.80 -26.87 46.92
N LEU A 12 -70.04 -26.00 47.92
CA LEU A 12 -69.14 -24.88 48.26
C LEU A 12 -67.86 -25.34 48.98
N MET A 13 -67.81 -26.55 49.52
CA MET A 13 -66.63 -27.08 50.21
C MET A 13 -65.54 -27.66 49.28
N ASN A 14 -65.77 -27.76 47.97
CA ASN A 14 -64.82 -28.35 47.01
C ASN A 14 -64.08 -27.33 46.13
N ILE A 15 -64.12 -26.04 46.46
CA ILE A 15 -63.42 -25.00 45.70
C ILE A 15 -62.03 -24.82 46.28
N THR A 16 -61.07 -25.66 45.88
CA THR A 16 -59.65 -25.42 46.19
C THR A 16 -59.09 -24.44 45.15
N PRO A 17 -58.59 -23.26 45.56
CA PRO A 17 -57.97 -22.32 44.63
C PRO A 17 -56.61 -22.86 44.17
N VAL A 18 -56.48 -23.15 42.88
CA VAL A 18 -55.18 -23.45 42.26
C VAL A 18 -54.43 -22.12 42.06
N TYR A 19 -53.43 -21.88 42.91
CA TYR A 19 -52.53 -20.73 42.76
C TYR A 19 -51.39 -21.07 41.79
N ALA A 20 -51.51 -20.67 40.53
CA ALA A 20 -50.38 -20.66 39.60
C ALA A 20 -49.50 -19.44 39.91
N LYS A 21 -48.31 -19.67 40.49
CA LYS A 21 -47.36 -18.61 40.79
C LYS A 21 -46.57 -18.26 39.53
N ASN A 22 -46.81 -17.07 38.97
CA ASN A 22 -45.99 -16.53 37.88
C ASN A 22 -44.58 -16.25 38.46
N LEU A 23 -43.59 -17.03 38.06
CA LEU A 23 -42.22 -16.89 38.53
C LEU A 23 -41.50 -15.68 37.90
N GLY A 24 -42.12 -14.94 36.96
CA GLY A 24 -41.50 -13.76 36.36
C GLY A 24 -40.20 -14.06 35.60
N ASN A 25 -39.65 -13.02 34.95
CA ASN A 25 -38.34 -13.10 34.33
C ASN A 25 -37.27 -12.79 35.38
N TYR A 26 -36.56 -13.81 35.88
CA TYR A 26 -35.42 -13.61 36.77
C TYR A 26 -34.14 -13.36 35.95
N GLY A 27 -33.72 -12.10 35.92
CA GLY A 27 -32.41 -11.66 35.45
C GLY A 27 -32.22 -10.17 35.76
N GLN A 28 -31.12 -9.81 36.42
CA GLN A 28 -30.77 -8.40 36.59
C GLN A 28 -30.43 -7.80 35.22
N LEU A 29 -31.25 -6.87 34.75
CA LEU A 29 -30.93 -6.03 33.59
C LEU A 29 -30.12 -4.84 34.11
N PHE A 30 -28.83 -4.83 33.82
CA PHE A 30 -27.98 -3.68 34.10
C PHE A 30 -28.11 -2.66 32.96
N PRO A 31 -28.26 -1.37 33.26
CA PRO A 31 -28.16 -0.34 32.23
C PRO A 31 -26.75 -0.35 31.64
N VAL A 32 -26.63 -0.23 30.32
CA VAL A 32 -25.33 -0.06 29.64
C VAL A 32 -24.80 1.34 30.00
N VAL A 33 -23.87 1.40 30.96
CA VAL A 33 -23.22 2.62 31.46
C VAL A 33 -21.76 2.74 30.99
N GLU A 34 -21.49 2.29 29.77
CA GLU A 34 -20.17 2.36 29.18
C GLU A 34 -19.74 3.83 29.06
N LYS A 35 -18.53 4.15 29.56
CA LYS A 35 -17.95 5.48 29.40
C LYS A 35 -17.79 5.79 27.91
N ASP A 36 -18.05 7.04 27.52
CA ASP A 36 -17.79 7.49 26.16
C ASP A 36 -16.32 7.20 25.82
N ILE A 37 -16.11 6.42 24.76
CA ILE A 37 -14.78 6.00 24.33
C ILE A 37 -13.89 7.22 24.03
N ARG A 38 -14.47 8.35 23.62
CA ARG A 38 -13.76 9.61 23.37
C ARG A 38 -13.20 10.17 24.67
N GLU A 39 -13.96 10.16 25.76
CA GLU A 39 -13.47 10.62 27.07
C GLU A 39 -12.33 9.75 27.57
N VAL A 40 -12.43 8.43 27.38
CA VAL A 40 -11.37 7.47 27.73
C VAL A 40 -10.09 7.74 26.92
N ILE A 41 -10.21 7.95 25.61
CA ILE A 41 -9.10 8.28 24.72
C ILE A 41 -8.46 9.62 25.12
N MET A 42 -9.27 10.66 25.34
CA MET A 42 -8.78 12.00 25.70
C MET A 42 -8.08 12.03 27.05
N ALA A 43 -8.64 11.36 28.07
CA ALA A 43 -7.99 11.25 29.38
C ALA A 43 -6.64 10.54 29.29
N LYS A 44 -6.53 9.51 28.44
CA LYS A 44 -5.27 8.82 28.17
C LYS A 44 -4.27 9.72 27.46
N LEU A 45 -4.70 10.46 26.43
CA LEU A 45 -3.85 11.41 25.71
C LEU A 45 -3.33 12.52 26.62
N HIS A 46 -4.17 13.13 27.46
CA HIS A 46 -3.73 14.14 28.42
C HIS A 46 -2.72 13.60 29.44
N ARG A 47 -2.91 12.37 29.94
CA ARG A 47 -1.92 11.74 30.83
C ARG A 47 -0.59 11.50 30.12
N LEU A 48 -0.60 11.12 28.84
CA LEU A 48 0.60 10.95 28.02
C LEU A 48 1.27 12.29 27.66
N GLU A 49 0.49 13.35 27.52
CA GLU A 49 0.97 14.72 27.29
C GLU A 49 1.66 15.27 28.54
N GLN A 50 1.02 15.19 29.70
CA GLN A 50 1.57 15.65 30.99
C GLN A 50 2.86 14.94 31.37
N SER A 51 2.98 13.65 31.05
CA SER A 51 4.20 12.87 31.27
C SER A 51 5.28 13.10 30.21
N GLY A 52 5.01 13.86 29.15
CA GLY A 52 5.91 14.07 28.01
C GLY A 52 6.04 12.85 27.07
N ALA A 53 5.41 11.73 27.40
CA ALA A 53 5.45 10.50 26.61
C ALA A 53 4.88 10.68 25.20
N LEU A 54 3.87 11.54 25.04
CA LEU A 54 3.27 11.84 23.73
C LEU A 54 4.28 12.50 22.78
N LYS A 55 5.04 13.49 23.27
CA LYS A 55 6.09 14.17 22.50
C LYS A 55 7.22 13.21 22.12
N GLN A 56 7.66 12.37 23.05
CA GLN A 56 8.65 11.33 22.75
C GLN A 56 8.16 10.34 21.69
N HIS A 57 6.88 9.97 21.73
CA HIS A 57 6.30 9.08 20.73
C HIS A 57 6.27 9.73 19.35
N GLN A 58 5.87 11.01 19.27
CA GLN A 58 5.89 11.78 18.03
C GLN A 58 7.31 11.86 17.44
N GLN A 59 8.32 12.18 18.26
CA GLN A 59 9.72 12.23 17.82
C GLN A 59 10.20 10.88 17.27
N LYS A 60 9.82 9.77 17.92
CA LYS A 60 10.14 8.42 17.44
C LYS A 60 9.47 8.10 16.11
N ILE A 61 8.23 8.54 15.89
CA ILE A 61 7.53 8.37 14.62
C ILE A 61 8.24 9.17 13.53
N VAL A 62 8.55 10.45 13.77
CA VAL A 62 9.24 11.31 12.81
C VAL A 62 10.59 10.70 12.43
N ALA A 63 11.43 10.35 13.41
CA ALA A 63 12.73 9.73 13.15
C ALA A 63 12.61 8.43 12.32
N ARG A 64 11.63 7.59 12.63
CA ARG A 64 11.38 6.36 11.86
C ARG A 64 10.98 6.64 10.42
N VAL A 65 10.12 7.63 10.19
CA VAL A 65 9.69 8.02 8.84
C VAL A 65 10.87 8.60 8.06
N GLU A 66 11.66 9.47 8.67
CA GLU A 66 12.87 10.04 8.06
C GLU A 66 13.87 8.94 7.67
N ASP A 67 14.13 7.99 8.56
CA ASP A 67 15.00 6.85 8.27
C ASP A 67 14.46 5.98 7.13
N HIS A 68 13.15 5.75 7.10
CA HIS A 68 12.52 4.96 6.04
C HIS A 68 12.55 5.66 4.67
N LEU A 69 12.36 6.98 4.65
CA LEU A 69 12.46 7.78 3.42
C LEU A 69 13.90 7.88 2.92
N ARG A 70 14.87 7.98 3.85
CA ARG A 70 16.29 8.01 3.53
C ARG A 70 16.78 6.66 3.03
N ARG A 71 16.37 5.56 3.66
CA ARG A 71 16.73 4.19 3.27
C ARG A 71 15.48 3.31 3.16
N PRO A 72 14.78 3.38 2.02
CA PRO A 72 13.66 2.49 1.75
C PRO A 72 14.10 1.03 1.68
N LYS A 73 13.15 0.10 1.79
CA LYS A 73 13.44 -1.33 1.71
C LYS A 73 13.99 -1.69 0.32
N PRO A 74 15.20 -2.27 0.21
CA PRO A 74 15.79 -2.64 -1.08
C PRO A 74 15.05 -3.80 -1.75
N LEU A 75 15.13 -3.85 -3.08
CA LEU A 75 14.48 -4.87 -3.91
C LEU A 75 15.35 -6.12 -4.13
N HIS A 76 16.63 -6.07 -3.74
CA HIS A 76 17.59 -7.18 -3.85
C HIS A 76 17.70 -7.80 -5.26
N LEU A 77 17.68 -6.97 -6.30
CA LEU A 77 17.94 -7.41 -7.67
C LEU A 77 19.46 -7.67 -7.82
N PRO A 78 19.89 -8.87 -8.26
CA PRO A 78 21.31 -9.19 -8.39
C PRO A 78 21.94 -8.58 -9.65
N THR A 79 23.26 -8.50 -9.71
CA THR A 79 23.98 -8.15 -10.95
C THR A 79 24.28 -9.39 -11.78
N THR A 80 23.90 -9.36 -13.06
CA THR A 80 24.10 -10.48 -14.00
C THR A 80 25.55 -10.63 -14.45
N THR A 81 25.96 -11.86 -14.77
CA THR A 81 27.21 -12.14 -15.50
C THR A 81 26.98 -12.29 -17.01
N THR A 82 25.73 -12.54 -17.42
CA THR A 82 25.30 -12.78 -18.79
C THR A 82 24.20 -11.77 -19.15
N PRO A 83 24.58 -10.52 -19.49
CA PRO A 83 23.60 -9.46 -19.76
C PRO A 83 22.74 -9.80 -20.97
N LYS A 84 21.46 -9.46 -20.86
CA LYS A 84 20.48 -9.59 -21.94
C LYS A 84 19.85 -8.26 -22.26
N THR A 85 19.50 -8.10 -23.53
CA THR A 85 18.59 -7.03 -23.97
C THR A 85 17.27 -7.68 -24.37
N HIS A 86 16.16 -7.07 -23.96
CA HIS A 86 14.83 -7.51 -24.36
C HIS A 86 13.90 -6.31 -24.55
N GLU A 87 12.82 -6.55 -25.26
CA GLU A 87 11.79 -5.56 -25.54
C GLU A 87 10.52 -5.85 -24.75
N LEU A 88 9.77 -4.80 -24.43
CA LEU A 88 8.47 -4.88 -23.78
C LEU A 88 7.47 -3.97 -24.49
N ASP A 89 6.34 -4.52 -24.92
CA ASP A 89 5.23 -3.78 -25.50
C ASP A 89 4.43 -3.05 -24.41
N PRO A 90 4.35 -1.71 -24.41
CA PRO A 90 3.57 -0.94 -23.45
C PRO A 90 2.07 -0.91 -23.75
N SER A 91 1.60 -1.63 -24.78
CA SER A 91 0.20 -1.66 -25.18
C SER A 91 -0.72 -2.10 -24.04
N ILE A 92 -1.79 -1.33 -23.84
CA ILE A 92 -2.84 -1.63 -22.86
C ILE A 92 -4.15 -1.95 -23.56
N VAL A 93 -4.96 -2.77 -22.91
CA VAL A 93 -6.35 -3.01 -23.32
C VAL A 93 -7.26 -2.09 -22.50
N VAL A 94 -8.02 -1.26 -23.20
CA VAL A 94 -8.94 -0.32 -22.59
C VAL A 94 -10.10 -1.08 -21.94
N ASN A 95 -10.19 -1.03 -20.62
CA ASN A 95 -11.16 -1.78 -19.81
C ASN A 95 -12.57 -1.15 -19.79
N GLN A 96 -12.68 0.15 -20.11
CA GLN A 96 -13.94 0.86 -20.24
C GLN A 96 -13.86 1.93 -21.32
N THR A 97 -14.97 2.23 -22.00
CA THR A 97 -15.00 3.30 -22.99
C THR A 97 -14.61 4.64 -22.35
N LEU A 98 -13.62 5.31 -22.91
CA LEU A 98 -13.05 6.56 -22.41
C LEU A 98 -13.55 7.73 -23.24
N TYR A 99 -14.03 8.77 -22.57
CA TYR A 99 -14.40 10.05 -23.16
C TYR A 99 -13.52 11.17 -22.57
N ALA A 100 -13.19 12.16 -23.39
CA ALA A 100 -12.57 13.38 -22.94
C ALA A 100 -13.59 14.26 -22.19
N HIS A 101 -13.11 15.29 -21.50
CA HIS A 101 -13.96 16.18 -20.72
C HIS A 101 -15.02 16.91 -21.57
N ASP A 102 -14.74 17.12 -22.86
CA ASP A 102 -15.64 17.74 -23.84
C ASP A 102 -16.63 16.75 -24.49
N GLY A 103 -16.61 15.48 -24.08
CA GLY A 103 -17.47 14.41 -24.64
C GLY A 103 -16.87 13.67 -25.85
N THR A 104 -15.67 14.03 -26.32
CA THR A 104 -15.00 13.33 -27.43
C THR A 104 -14.63 11.90 -27.05
N LEU A 105 -14.94 10.92 -27.89
CA LEU A 105 -14.56 9.52 -27.67
C LEU A 105 -13.03 9.35 -27.82
N ILE A 106 -12.34 8.98 -26.74
CA ILE A 106 -10.89 8.73 -26.73
C ILE A 106 -10.59 7.29 -27.18
N ALA A 107 -11.30 6.31 -26.61
CA ALA A 107 -11.12 4.90 -26.92
C ALA A 107 -12.34 4.08 -26.50
N LYS A 108 -12.68 3.03 -27.25
CA LYS A 108 -13.73 2.09 -26.86
C LYS A 108 -13.20 1.02 -25.92
N LYS A 109 -14.08 0.49 -25.05
CA LYS A 109 -13.78 -0.74 -24.29
C LYS A 109 -13.31 -1.85 -25.26
N GLY A 110 -12.22 -2.53 -24.90
CA GLY A 110 -11.58 -3.56 -25.70
C GLY A 110 -10.56 -3.06 -26.72
N ALA A 111 -10.41 -1.74 -26.89
CA ALA A 111 -9.38 -1.21 -27.78
C ALA A 111 -7.98 -1.51 -27.24
N HIS A 112 -7.08 -1.94 -28.12
CA HIS A 112 -5.65 -2.04 -27.84
C HIS A 112 -5.01 -0.70 -28.18
N LEU A 113 -4.28 -0.13 -27.22
CA LEU A 113 -3.64 1.17 -27.38
C LEU A 113 -2.19 1.09 -26.94
N ASN A 114 -1.28 1.39 -27.87
CA ASN A 114 0.12 1.66 -27.54
C ASN A 114 0.30 3.17 -27.27
N PRO A 115 0.75 3.58 -26.06
CA PRO A 115 0.99 4.99 -25.77
C PRO A 115 1.99 5.65 -26.72
N PHE A 116 2.98 4.91 -27.21
CA PHE A 116 4.06 5.42 -28.05
C PHE A 116 3.64 5.78 -29.48
N GLU A 117 2.43 5.41 -29.91
CA GLU A 117 1.85 5.91 -31.16
C GLU A 117 1.47 7.40 -31.10
N ARG A 118 1.34 7.96 -29.89
CA ARG A 118 0.86 9.33 -29.68
C ARG A 118 1.81 10.20 -28.88
N VAL A 119 2.55 9.61 -27.95
CA VAL A 119 3.49 10.33 -27.08
C VAL A 119 4.85 9.66 -27.10
N SER A 120 5.91 10.45 -27.27
CA SER A 120 7.29 9.95 -27.12
C SER A 120 7.79 10.14 -25.70
N PHE A 121 8.49 9.15 -25.20
CA PHE A 121 9.20 9.13 -23.94
C PHE A 121 10.67 9.46 -24.20
N SER A 122 11.06 10.70 -23.87
CA SER A 122 12.39 11.23 -24.17
C SER A 122 13.47 10.90 -23.12
N LYS A 123 13.11 10.19 -22.04
CA LYS A 123 14.03 9.95 -20.92
C LYS A 123 14.61 8.53 -21.00
N THR A 124 15.84 8.37 -20.51
CA THR A 124 16.42 7.06 -20.23
C THR A 124 16.38 6.80 -18.73
N LEU A 125 15.86 5.63 -18.34
CA LEU A 125 15.77 5.22 -16.95
C LEU A 125 16.96 4.32 -16.61
N PHE A 126 17.68 4.65 -15.53
CA PHE A 126 18.77 3.84 -15.01
C PHE A 126 18.34 3.21 -13.69
N PHE A 127 18.21 1.89 -13.68
CA PHE A 127 17.93 1.10 -12.48
C PHE A 127 19.23 0.56 -11.91
N PHE A 128 19.51 0.84 -10.63
CA PHE A 128 20.75 0.38 -9.99
C PHE A 128 20.63 0.36 -8.46
N ASP A 129 21.50 -0.41 -7.81
CA ASP A 129 21.69 -0.36 -6.36
C ASP A 129 22.79 0.65 -6.03
N ALA A 130 22.44 1.72 -5.28
CA ALA A 130 23.41 2.74 -4.89
C ALA A 130 24.33 2.30 -3.72
N ASP A 131 24.02 1.22 -3.01
CA ASP A 131 24.96 0.63 -2.05
C ASP A 131 26.09 -0.15 -2.75
N ASP A 132 25.86 -0.63 -3.99
CA ASP A 132 26.92 -1.20 -4.82
C ASP A 132 27.74 -0.08 -5.48
N ARG A 133 28.92 0.17 -4.91
CA ARG A 133 29.86 1.19 -5.39
C ARG A 133 30.23 1.01 -6.86
N LYS A 134 30.28 -0.23 -7.38
CA LYS A 134 30.62 -0.48 -8.79
C LYS A 134 29.49 -0.04 -9.70
N GLN A 135 28.25 -0.31 -9.32
CA GLN A 135 27.09 0.16 -10.07
C GLN A 135 27.00 1.68 -10.06
N LEU A 136 27.15 2.31 -8.88
CA LEU A 136 27.13 3.76 -8.77
C LEU A 136 28.23 4.43 -9.62
N ALA A 137 29.45 3.89 -9.58
CA ALA A 137 30.55 4.37 -10.41
C ALA A 137 30.25 4.23 -11.90
N TRP A 138 29.74 3.07 -12.32
CA TRP A 138 29.35 2.83 -13.70
C TRP A 138 28.27 3.80 -14.17
N VAL A 139 27.20 4.01 -13.37
CA VAL A 139 26.13 4.96 -13.69
C VAL A 139 26.70 6.36 -13.90
N LYS A 140 27.55 6.84 -12.98
CA LYS A 140 28.19 8.18 -13.07
C LYS A 140 28.97 8.40 -14.36
N THR A 141 29.60 7.36 -14.90
CA THR A 141 30.40 7.47 -16.12
C THR A 141 29.54 7.35 -17.37
N HIS A 142 28.45 6.57 -17.34
CA HIS A 142 27.71 6.21 -18.55
C HIS A 142 26.45 7.04 -18.80
N TYR A 143 25.89 7.70 -17.77
CA TYR A 143 24.65 8.48 -17.94
C TYR A 143 24.84 9.69 -18.86
N THR A 144 26.06 10.21 -18.99
CA THR A 144 26.40 11.38 -19.81
C THR A 144 26.23 11.14 -21.31
N HIS A 145 26.13 9.88 -21.75
CA HIS A 145 25.82 9.54 -23.14
C HIS A 145 24.34 9.76 -23.51
N PHE A 146 23.50 10.16 -22.56
CA PHE A 146 22.07 10.33 -22.75
C PHE A 146 21.66 11.76 -22.38
N ASP A 147 20.82 12.38 -23.22
CA ASP A 147 20.40 13.77 -23.02
C ASP A 147 19.61 13.97 -21.72
N GLN A 148 18.74 13.01 -21.39
CA GLN A 148 17.82 13.15 -20.29
C GLN A 148 17.68 11.84 -19.52
N VAL A 149 18.17 11.82 -18.29
CA VAL A 149 18.22 10.61 -17.46
C VAL A 149 17.33 10.72 -16.23
N LYS A 150 16.77 9.58 -15.82
CA LYS A 150 16.12 9.39 -14.52
C LYS A 150 16.83 8.26 -13.78
N PHE A 151 17.40 8.57 -12.64
CA PHE A 151 18.06 7.60 -11.76
C PHE A 151 17.02 6.96 -10.85
N ILE A 152 16.90 5.63 -10.94
CA ILE A 152 15.93 4.84 -10.20
C ILE A 152 16.70 3.85 -9.33
N LEU A 153 16.66 4.08 -8.03
CA LEU A 153 17.31 3.25 -7.03
C LEU A 153 16.46 2.01 -6.75
N THR A 154 17.11 0.86 -6.75
CA THR A 154 16.56 -0.41 -6.28
C THR A 154 17.09 -0.79 -4.89
N GLY A 155 18.08 -0.04 -4.41
CA GLY A 155 18.73 -0.15 -3.10
C GLY A 155 19.61 1.07 -2.84
N GLY A 156 19.99 1.29 -1.59
CA GLY A 156 20.86 2.40 -1.17
C GLY A 156 20.18 3.56 -0.46
N ASP A 157 21.01 4.52 -0.05
CA ASP A 157 20.60 5.75 0.63
C ASP A 157 20.19 6.82 -0.39
N VAL A 158 18.93 7.21 -0.36
CA VAL A 158 18.33 8.18 -1.30
C VAL A 158 19.00 9.54 -1.17
N LYS A 159 19.32 9.98 0.06
CA LYS A 159 19.95 11.28 0.29
C LYS A 159 21.37 11.28 -0.26
N ALA A 160 22.17 10.26 0.09
CA ALA A 160 23.54 10.16 -0.39
C ALA A 160 23.62 10.03 -1.93
N ALA A 161 22.72 9.25 -2.53
CA ALA A 161 22.64 9.14 -3.99
C ALA A 161 22.23 10.47 -4.63
N SER A 162 21.29 11.21 -4.02
CA SER A 162 20.84 12.51 -4.52
C SER A 162 21.95 13.57 -4.47
N GLU A 163 22.78 13.56 -3.44
CA GLU A 163 23.95 14.45 -3.33
C GLU A 163 24.96 14.22 -4.47
N VAL A 164 25.04 12.99 -4.99
CA VAL A 164 25.99 12.61 -6.05
C VAL A 164 25.41 12.78 -7.46
N LEU A 165 24.12 12.48 -7.66
CA LEU A 165 23.49 12.36 -8.98
C LEU A 165 22.38 13.41 -9.23
N GLY A 166 22.06 14.23 -8.23
CA GLY A 166 20.94 15.17 -8.28
C GLY A 166 19.60 14.47 -8.05
N SER A 167 18.66 14.60 -8.98
CA SER A 167 17.32 14.02 -8.81
C SER A 167 17.34 12.50 -8.96
N VAL A 168 17.10 11.81 -7.85
CA VAL A 168 16.96 10.34 -7.79
C VAL A 168 15.55 9.95 -7.35
N TYR A 169 15.12 8.77 -7.78
CA TYR A 169 13.85 8.16 -7.41
C TYR A 169 14.13 6.79 -6.82
N PHE A 170 13.23 6.28 -5.98
CA PHE A 170 13.32 4.91 -5.49
C PHE A 170 12.15 4.11 -6.05
N ASP A 171 12.42 2.90 -6.57
CA ASP A 171 11.38 2.00 -7.03
C ASP A 171 10.68 1.31 -5.85
N LEU A 172 9.81 2.09 -5.19
CA LEU A 172 9.09 1.61 -4.00
C LEU A 172 8.29 0.37 -4.31
N GLU A 173 8.52 -0.67 -3.50
CA GLU A 173 7.94 -2.00 -3.65
C GLU A 173 8.21 -2.66 -5.01
N GLY A 174 9.08 -2.13 -5.86
CA GLY A 174 9.45 -2.74 -7.14
C GLY A 174 8.37 -2.64 -8.22
N ARG A 175 7.55 -1.58 -8.21
CA ARG A 175 6.47 -1.41 -9.18
C ARG A 175 7.00 -1.28 -10.60
N LEU A 176 8.03 -0.47 -10.81
CA LEU A 176 8.64 -0.28 -12.13
C LEU A 176 9.48 -1.51 -12.52
N SER A 177 10.27 -2.05 -11.60
CA SER A 177 11.05 -3.26 -11.84
C SER A 177 10.16 -4.43 -12.26
N ARG A 178 8.98 -4.58 -11.63
CA ARG A 178 7.99 -5.58 -12.05
C ARG A 178 7.40 -5.27 -13.43
N TYR A 179 7.02 -4.03 -13.69
CA TYR A 179 6.45 -3.63 -14.98
C TYR A 179 7.43 -3.90 -16.13
N PHE A 180 8.71 -3.55 -15.95
CA PHE A 180 9.77 -3.78 -16.93
C PHE A 180 10.38 -5.19 -16.89
N HIS A 181 9.82 -6.10 -16.10
CA HIS A 181 10.32 -7.46 -15.92
C HIS A 181 11.82 -7.56 -15.56
N LEU A 182 12.36 -6.57 -14.84
CA LEU A 182 13.77 -6.52 -14.48
C LEU A 182 14.13 -7.73 -13.60
N LYS A 183 15.17 -8.44 -14.01
CA LYS A 183 15.77 -9.54 -13.23
C LYS A 183 17.09 -9.15 -12.59
N HIS A 184 17.79 -8.19 -13.19
CA HIS A 184 19.13 -7.80 -12.76
C HIS A 184 19.31 -6.28 -12.76
N VAL A 185 20.24 -5.81 -11.94
CA VAL A 185 20.71 -4.42 -11.93
C VAL A 185 22.25 -4.35 -11.96
N PRO A 186 22.84 -3.39 -12.68
CA PRO A 186 22.16 -2.25 -13.29
C PRO A 186 21.45 -2.61 -14.60
N SER A 187 20.37 -1.89 -14.89
CA SER A 187 19.58 -2.01 -16.12
C SER A 187 19.22 -0.63 -16.66
N VAL A 188 19.28 -0.48 -17.98
CA VAL A 188 18.93 0.75 -18.70
C VAL A 188 17.65 0.52 -19.49
N VAL A 189 16.65 1.38 -19.29
CA VAL A 189 15.37 1.31 -19.99
C VAL A 189 15.16 2.58 -20.80
N SER A 190 14.83 2.42 -22.08
CA SER A 190 14.56 3.52 -23.00
C SER A 190 13.48 3.12 -24.00
N GLN A 191 12.83 4.10 -24.62
CA GLN A 191 11.91 3.81 -25.73
C GLN A 191 12.72 3.54 -27.01
N GLU A 192 12.36 2.48 -27.73
CA GLU A 192 12.82 2.19 -29.08
C GLU A 192 11.60 1.94 -29.97
N GLY A 193 11.29 2.89 -30.86
CA GLY A 193 10.08 2.83 -31.67
C GLY A 193 8.81 2.77 -30.79
N LEU A 194 8.06 1.67 -30.89
CA LEU A 194 6.81 1.45 -30.15
C LEU A 194 6.98 0.51 -28.95
N VAL A 195 8.21 0.16 -28.57
CA VAL A 195 8.50 -0.71 -27.42
C VAL A 195 9.42 -0.05 -26.42
N TRP A 196 9.43 -0.57 -25.21
CA TRP A 196 10.53 -0.37 -24.28
C TRP A 196 11.67 -1.29 -24.65
N ARG A 197 12.88 -0.76 -24.77
CA ARG A 197 14.12 -1.53 -24.82
C ARG A 197 14.75 -1.54 -23.43
N ILE A 198 14.97 -2.73 -22.89
CA ILE A 198 15.57 -2.98 -21.58
C ILE A 198 16.91 -3.67 -21.79
N GLN A 199 17.99 -3.02 -21.38
CA GLN A 199 19.35 -3.55 -21.44
C GLN A 199 19.87 -3.82 -20.03
N GLU A 200 20.17 -5.07 -19.71
CA GLU A 200 20.91 -5.43 -18.51
C GLU A 200 22.41 -5.16 -18.70
N ILE A 201 23.09 -4.78 -17.63
CA ILE A 201 24.52 -4.51 -17.63
C ILE A 201 25.23 -5.57 -16.80
N GLY A 202 26.24 -6.21 -17.40
CA GLY A 202 26.96 -7.31 -16.80
C GLY A 202 28.03 -6.86 -15.81
N GLN A 203 28.35 -7.72 -14.83
CA GLN A 203 29.45 -7.49 -13.88
C GLN A 203 30.79 -7.18 -14.56
N HIS A 204 31.03 -7.69 -15.77
CA HIS A 204 32.26 -7.45 -16.53
C HIS A 204 32.36 -6.00 -17.04
N GLU A 205 31.23 -5.34 -17.25
CA GLU A 205 31.14 -3.93 -17.67
C GLU A 205 31.34 -2.98 -16.48
N LEU A 206 31.02 -3.43 -15.26
CA LEU A 206 31.20 -2.65 -14.03
C LEU A 206 32.64 -2.61 -13.50
N ARG A 207 33.56 -3.39 -14.09
CA ARG A 207 34.95 -3.53 -13.64
C ARG A 207 35.92 -2.59 -14.36
N LYS A 208 35.45 -1.85 -15.36
CA LYS A 208 36.23 -0.85 -16.09
C LYS A 208 36.08 0.52 -15.45
#